data_AF-A0AAF0RU80-F1
#
_entry.id   AF-A0AAF0RU80-F1
#
_cell.length_a   1.000
_cell.length_b   1.000
_cell.length_c   1.000
_cell.angle_alpha   90.00
_cell.angle_beta   90.00
_cell.angle_gamma   90.00
#
_symmetry.space_group_name_H-M   'P 1'
#
loop_
_entity.id
_entity.type
_entity.pdbx_description
1 polymer ?
#
loop_
_entity_poly.entity_id
_entity_poly.type
_entity_poly.pdbx_seq_one_letter_code
_entity_poly.pdbx_strand_id
1 'polypeptide(L)'
;MTDDIPGTEPVQPEPEPDLPWTDEALLAVEAVVLDVPGVTDLYRGRTSVGNAVGSAVAAVRRIGSSEAAPRIAVDGTTLRIVIGTDGAAPAPTVAHAVHDAVLAAARATGRQPTRIDVRVARIG
;
A
#
# COMPACT_ATOMS: atom_id res chain seq x y z
N MET A 1 -0.54 40.83 42.42
CA MET A 1 -1.42 39.64 42.34
C MET A 1 -1.58 39.39 40.86
N THR A 2 -0.71 38.54 40.34
CA THR A 2 -0.43 38.33 38.92
C THR A 2 -1.29 37.16 38.47
N ASP A 3 -2.17 37.38 37.50
CA ASP A 3 -2.89 36.31 36.80
C ASP A 3 -2.45 36.38 35.32
N ASP A 4 -1.32 35.72 35.07
CA ASP A 4 -0.77 35.45 33.73
C ASP A 4 -1.30 34.05 33.38
N ILE A 5 -2.35 34.00 32.55
CA ILE A 5 -2.87 32.75 32.00
C ILE A 5 -2.10 32.53 30.69
N PRO A 6 -1.13 31.60 30.62
CA PRO A 6 -0.38 31.36 29.39
C PRO A 6 -1.31 30.79 28.32
N GLY A 7 -1.06 31.21 27.09
CA GLY A 7 -1.89 30.97 25.91
C GLY A 7 -2.38 29.53 25.79
N THR A 8 -3.68 29.38 25.59
CA THR A 8 -4.27 28.20 24.99
C THR A 8 -3.73 28.12 23.56
N GLU A 9 -2.59 27.43 23.37
CA GLU A 9 -2.20 26.97 22.06
C GLU A 9 -3.39 26.21 21.45
N PRO A 10 -3.80 26.49 20.21
CA PRO A 10 -4.82 25.68 19.56
C PRO A 10 -4.27 24.26 19.52
N VAL A 11 -4.91 23.36 20.27
CA VAL A 11 -4.67 21.92 20.20
C VAL A 11 -4.87 21.56 18.74
N GLN A 12 -3.76 21.41 18.00
CA GLN A 12 -3.81 20.93 16.64
C GLN A 12 -4.53 19.59 16.72
N PRO A 13 -5.58 19.34 15.93
CA PRO A 13 -6.25 18.04 15.96
C PRO A 13 -5.16 16.99 15.78
N GLU A 14 -5.03 16.10 16.76
CA GLU A 14 -4.13 14.96 16.66
C GLU A 14 -4.39 14.33 15.29
N PRO A 15 -3.34 14.05 14.47
CA PRO A 15 -3.56 13.47 13.16
C PRO A 15 -4.40 12.20 13.37
N GLU A 16 -5.61 12.19 12.82
CA GLU A 16 -6.51 11.05 12.92
C GLU A 16 -5.69 9.80 12.60
N PRO A 17 -5.67 8.77 13.46
CA PRO A 17 -4.79 7.64 13.25
C PRO A 17 -5.11 7.05 11.88
N ASP A 18 -4.11 7.06 10.99
CA ASP A 18 -4.22 6.51 9.65
C ASP A 18 -4.94 5.17 9.74
N LEU A 19 -6.10 5.07 9.09
CA LEU A 19 -6.93 3.87 9.16
C LEU A 19 -6.07 2.65 8.78
N PRO A 20 -6.00 1.61 9.64
CA PRO A 20 -5.12 0.48 9.38
C PRO A 20 -5.47 -0.16 8.04
N TRP A 21 -4.44 -0.62 7.34
CA TRP A 21 -4.59 -1.40 6.11
C TRP A 21 -5.16 -2.77 6.46
N THR A 22 -6.42 -2.97 6.09
CA THR A 22 -7.13 -4.25 6.22
C THR A 22 -6.95 -5.09 4.96
N ASP A 23 -7.05 -6.42 5.08
CA ASP A 23 -6.99 -7.32 3.92
C ASP A 23 -8.01 -6.93 2.83
N GLU A 24 -9.23 -6.53 3.19
CA GLU A 24 -10.27 -6.06 2.26
C GLU A 24 -9.86 -4.81 1.47
N ALA A 25 -9.36 -3.79 2.16
CA ALA A 25 -8.83 -2.58 1.53
C ALA A 25 -7.67 -2.89 0.57
N LEU A 26 -6.79 -3.82 0.93
CA LEU A 26 -5.69 -4.24 0.06
C LEU A 26 -6.19 -5.00 -1.18
N LEU A 27 -7.21 -5.84 -1.04
CA LEU A 27 -7.85 -6.53 -2.16
C LEU A 27 -8.56 -5.54 -3.11
N ALA A 28 -9.21 -4.50 -2.57
CA ALA A 28 -9.80 -3.45 -3.38
C ALA A 28 -8.73 -2.67 -4.17
N VAL A 29 -7.60 -2.35 -3.55
CA VAL A 29 -6.46 -1.73 -4.26
C VAL A 29 -5.88 -2.69 -5.30
N GLU A 30 -5.76 -3.97 -5.01
CA GLU A 30 -5.29 -4.99 -5.96
C GLU A 30 -6.18 -5.06 -7.22
N ALA A 31 -7.50 -5.04 -7.06
CA ALA A 31 -8.43 -4.98 -8.19
C ALA A 31 -8.20 -3.73 -9.05
N VAL A 32 -8.06 -2.56 -8.42
CA VAL A 32 -7.78 -1.30 -9.13
C VAL A 32 -6.46 -1.35 -9.89
N VAL A 33 -5.42 -1.99 -9.35
CA VAL A 33 -4.12 -2.12 -10.02
C VAL A 33 -4.21 -3.01 -11.26
N LEU A 34 -4.98 -4.09 -11.20
CA LEU A 34 -5.18 -5.00 -12.32
C LEU A 34 -6.03 -4.38 -13.45
N ASP A 35 -6.88 -3.40 -13.13
CA ASP A 35 -7.65 -2.65 -14.12
C ASP A 35 -6.81 -1.61 -14.88
N VAL A 36 -5.56 -1.34 -14.46
CA VAL A 36 -4.69 -0.36 -15.14
C VAL A 36 -4.23 -0.91 -16.50
N PRO A 37 -4.46 -0.19 -17.61
CA PRO A 37 -3.98 -0.60 -18.93
C PRO A 37 -2.47 -0.79 -18.95
N GLY A 38 -2.01 -1.94 -19.45
CA GLY A 38 -0.59 -2.30 -19.51
C GLY A 38 -0.10 -3.09 -18.31
N VAL A 39 -0.92 -3.31 -17.27
CA VAL A 39 -0.65 -4.28 -16.21
C VAL A 39 -1.18 -5.65 -16.65
N THR A 40 -0.34 -6.68 -16.54
CA THR A 40 -0.69 -8.06 -16.89
C THR A 40 -0.82 -8.94 -15.66
N ASP A 41 0.00 -8.70 -14.65
CA ASP A 41 0.02 -9.51 -13.44
C ASP A 41 0.48 -8.67 -12.24
N LEU A 42 0.14 -9.13 -11.04
CA LEU A 42 0.56 -8.56 -9.78
C LEU A 42 1.34 -9.61 -8.97
N TYR A 43 2.59 -9.29 -8.65
CA TYR A 43 3.46 -10.16 -7.87
C TYR A 43 3.44 -9.79 -6.39
N ARG A 44 3.59 -10.80 -5.53
CA ARG A 44 3.65 -10.59 -4.09
C ARG A 44 4.92 -9.80 -3.72
N GLY A 45 4.73 -8.62 -3.11
CA GLY A 45 5.83 -7.79 -2.64
C GLY A 45 6.65 -8.52 -1.55
N ARG A 46 7.97 -8.62 -1.71
CA ARG A 46 8.84 -9.15 -0.65
C ARG A 46 8.93 -8.11 0.47
N THR A 47 8.40 -8.41 1.65
CA THR A 47 8.68 -7.63 2.87
C THR A 47 10.14 -7.82 3.25
N SER A 48 10.83 -6.74 3.66
CA SER A 48 12.21 -6.85 4.13
C SER A 48 12.21 -7.71 5.41
N VAL A 49 12.95 -8.81 5.40
CA VAL A 49 12.94 -9.87 6.43
C VAL A 49 13.65 -9.43 7.74
N GLY A 50 13.58 -8.14 8.10
CA GLY A 50 14.25 -7.58 9.27
C GLY A 50 13.45 -7.67 10.57
N ASN A 51 12.15 -7.38 10.53
CA ASN A 51 11.34 -7.21 11.76
C ASN A 51 10.05 -8.06 11.80
N ALA A 52 9.83 -8.96 10.85
CA ALA A 52 8.58 -9.68 10.67
C ALA A 52 8.66 -11.19 11.02
N VAL A 53 9.49 -11.57 12.00
CA VAL A 53 9.64 -13.00 12.40
C VAL A 53 8.32 -13.60 12.93
N GLY A 54 7.37 -12.78 13.38
CA GLY A 54 5.99 -13.22 13.69
C GLY A 54 5.06 -13.32 12.46
N SER A 55 5.29 -12.55 11.39
CA SER A 55 4.37 -12.44 10.25
C SER A 55 4.74 -13.36 9.09
N ALA A 56 5.99 -13.78 8.97
CA ALA A 56 6.42 -14.74 7.95
C ALA A 56 5.88 -16.16 8.23
N VAL A 57 5.81 -16.59 9.50
CA VAL A 57 5.23 -17.88 9.88
C VAL A 57 3.71 -17.87 9.71
N ALA A 58 3.05 -16.74 10.00
CA ALA A 58 1.63 -16.55 9.70
C ALA A 58 1.36 -16.60 8.18
N ALA A 59 2.22 -15.98 7.36
CA ALA A 59 2.12 -16.01 5.91
C ALA A 59 2.33 -17.42 5.34
N VAL A 60 3.28 -18.20 5.87
CA VAL A 60 3.54 -19.58 5.44
C VAL A 60 2.43 -20.54 5.89
N ARG A 61 1.85 -20.37 7.08
CA ARG A 61 0.68 -21.16 7.51
C ARG A 61 -0.57 -20.87 6.66
N ARG A 62 -0.67 -19.68 6.08
CA ARG A 62 -1.73 -19.27 5.13
C ARG A 62 -1.52 -19.82 3.71
N ILE A 63 -0.35 -20.37 3.37
CA ILE A 63 -0.08 -20.99 2.05
C ILE A 63 -0.92 -22.27 1.86
N GLY A 64 -1.40 -22.88 2.95
CA GLY A 64 -2.43 -23.94 2.89
C GLY A 64 -3.85 -23.44 2.63
N SER A 65 -4.07 -22.13 2.54
CA SER A 65 -5.36 -21.47 2.28
C SER A 65 -5.20 -20.46 1.15
N SER A 66 -4.99 -21.02 -0.04
CA SER A 66 -4.84 -20.33 -1.32
C SER A 66 -6.19 -19.78 -1.81
N GLU A 67 -6.42 -18.46 -1.69
CA GLU A 67 -7.15 -17.61 -2.68
C GLU A 67 -7.39 -16.17 -2.18
N ALA A 68 -7.40 -15.91 -0.87
CA ALA A 68 -7.90 -14.63 -0.33
C ALA A 68 -6.85 -13.67 0.28
N ALA A 69 -5.55 -13.93 0.10
CA ALA A 69 -4.50 -13.12 0.73
C ALA A 69 -3.97 -12.06 -0.26
N PRO A 70 -4.09 -10.76 0.04
CA PRO A 70 -3.66 -9.68 -0.85
C PRO A 70 -2.18 -9.79 -1.21
N ARG A 71 -1.84 -9.46 -2.45
CA ARG A 71 -0.47 -9.51 -2.98
C ARG A 71 0.33 -8.25 -2.69
N ILE A 72 -0.36 -7.16 -2.35
CA ILE A 72 0.23 -5.88 -1.94
C ILE A 72 0.83 -6.02 -0.55
N ALA A 73 2.08 -5.61 -0.39
CA ALA A 73 2.76 -5.62 0.91
C ALA A 73 2.69 -4.23 1.57
N VAL A 74 2.41 -4.21 2.87
CA VAL A 74 2.41 -3.00 3.70
C VAL A 74 3.60 -3.04 4.64
N ASP A 75 4.40 -1.98 4.65
CA ASP A 75 5.55 -1.79 5.54
C ASP A 75 5.37 -0.48 6.31
N GLY A 76 4.78 -0.56 7.50
CA GLY A 76 4.30 0.61 8.24
C GLY A 76 3.24 1.37 7.43
N THR A 77 3.59 2.56 6.94
CA THR A 77 2.74 3.42 6.10
C THR A 77 3.13 3.39 4.62
N THR A 78 4.09 2.54 4.23
CA THR A 78 4.53 2.36 2.84
C THR A 78 3.81 1.19 2.17
N LEU A 79 3.21 1.43 1.00
CA LEU A 79 2.67 0.37 0.13
C LEU A 79 3.73 -0.07 -0.87
N ARG A 80 3.95 -1.38 -0.98
CA ARG A 80 4.88 -1.98 -1.94
C ARG A 80 4.12 -2.84 -2.93
N ILE A 81 4.21 -2.47 -4.20
CA ILE A 81 3.45 -3.05 -5.31
C ILE A 81 4.44 -3.49 -6.37
N VAL A 82 4.30 -4.73 -6.85
CA VAL A 82 5.15 -5.28 -7.90
C VAL A 82 4.28 -5.74 -9.07
N ILE A 83 4.39 -5.08 -10.21
CA ILE A 83 3.55 -5.31 -11.39
C ILE A 83 4.35 -5.98 -12.51
N GLY A 84 3.72 -6.88 -13.26
CA GLY A 84 4.15 -7.29 -14.59
C GLY A 84 3.48 -6.41 -15.64
N THR A 85 4.23 -5.98 -16.65
CA THR A 85 3.70 -5.17 -17.75
C THR A 85 3.72 -5.93 -19.07
N ASP A 86 2.72 -5.74 -19.93
CA ASP A 86 2.62 -6.38 -21.26
C ASP A 86 3.61 -5.82 -22.29
N GLY A 87 4.26 -4.70 -21.98
CA GLY A 87 5.20 -4.02 -22.87
C GLY A 87 4.52 -3.18 -23.96
N ALA A 88 3.19 -3.04 -23.95
CA ALA A 88 2.46 -2.19 -24.89
C ALA A 88 2.73 -0.70 -24.66
N ALA A 89 3.01 -0.32 -23.41
CA ALA A 89 3.43 1.02 -23.02
C ALA A 89 4.78 0.99 -22.28
N PRO A 90 5.53 2.11 -22.25
CA PRO A 90 6.76 2.20 -21.48
C PRO A 90 6.49 1.88 -20.00
N ALA A 91 7.30 0.98 -19.43
CA ALA A 91 7.18 0.56 -18.04
C ALA A 91 7.07 1.71 -17.01
N PRO A 92 7.80 2.85 -17.13
CA PRO A 92 7.63 3.98 -16.23
C PRO A 92 6.24 4.61 -16.30
N THR A 93 5.65 4.68 -17.51
CA THR A 93 4.31 5.22 -17.72
C THR A 93 3.26 4.36 -17.03
N VAL A 94 3.37 3.02 -17.17
CA VAL A 94 2.47 2.09 -16.48
C VAL A 94 2.64 2.17 -14.96
N ALA A 95 3.89 2.26 -14.48
CA ALA A 95 4.15 2.40 -13.05
C ALA A 95 3.55 3.69 -12.45
N HIS A 96 3.61 4.80 -13.17
CA HIS A 96 2.95 6.05 -12.75
C HIS A 96 1.42 5.92 -12.74
N ALA A 97 0.84 5.31 -13.78
CA ALA A 97 -0.61 5.07 -13.82
C ALA A 97 -1.08 4.20 -12.65
N VAL A 98 -0.31 3.16 -12.30
CA VAL A 98 -0.55 2.31 -11.13
C VAL A 98 -0.44 3.11 -9.83
N HIS A 99 0.60 3.93 -9.68
CA HIS A 99 0.75 4.80 -8.51
C HIS A 99 -0.48 5.69 -8.31
N ASP A 100 -0.95 6.34 -9.37
CA ASP A 100 -2.07 7.28 -9.31
C ASP A 100 -3.40 6.57 -9.01
N ALA A 101 -3.61 5.40 -9.61
CA ALA A 101 -4.79 4.56 -9.35
C ALA A 101 -4.82 4.09 -7.88
N VAL A 102 -3.68 3.64 -7.34
CA VAL A 102 -3.54 3.22 -5.94
C VAL A 102 -3.78 4.39 -4.99
N LEU A 103 -3.23 5.56 -5.29
CA LEU A 103 -3.42 6.76 -4.49
C LEU A 103 -4.89 7.19 -4.48
N ALA A 104 -5.57 7.14 -5.63
CA ALA A 104 -6.99 7.44 -5.72
C ALA A 104 -7.84 6.44 -4.90
N ALA A 105 -7.55 5.14 -5.01
CA ALA A 105 -8.23 4.10 -4.23
C ALA A 105 -8.00 4.26 -2.73
N ALA A 106 -6.76 4.56 -2.31
CA ALA A 106 -6.43 4.81 -0.91
C ALA A 106 -7.27 5.99 -0.36
N ARG A 107 -7.28 7.11 -1.09
CA ARG A 107 -8.06 8.31 -0.73
C ARG A 107 -9.56 8.04 -0.66
N ALA A 108 -10.11 7.26 -1.59
CA ALA A 108 -11.53 6.88 -1.59
C ALA A 108 -11.91 6.10 -0.32
N THR A 109 -10.95 5.38 0.28
CA THR A 109 -11.15 4.64 1.54
C THR A 109 -10.69 5.41 2.78
N GLY A 110 -10.36 6.70 2.66
CA GLY A 110 -9.91 7.54 3.76
C GLY A 110 -8.48 7.24 4.23
N ARG A 111 -7.68 6.51 3.45
CA ARG A 111 -6.29 6.13 3.78
C ARG A 111 -5.29 6.99 3.01
N GLN A 112 -4.20 7.36 3.68
CA GLN A 112 -3.12 8.13 3.06
C GLN A 112 -1.78 7.41 3.26
N PRO A 113 -1.33 6.60 2.27
CA PRO A 113 0.01 6.03 2.35
C PRO A 113 1.04 7.16 2.31
N THR A 114 2.05 7.11 3.18
CA THR A 114 3.16 8.07 3.17
C THR A 114 4.06 7.89 1.95
N ARG A 115 4.07 6.67 1.40
CA ARG A 115 4.88 6.29 0.25
C ARG A 115 4.26 5.10 -0.49
N ILE A 116 4.29 5.13 -1.82
CA ILE A 116 3.88 4.03 -2.69
C ILE A 116 5.07 3.65 -3.57
N ASP A 117 5.68 2.50 -3.31
CA ASP A 117 6.76 1.96 -4.11
C ASP A 117 6.19 0.99 -5.16
N VAL A 118 6.16 1.43 -6.42
CA VAL A 118 5.78 0.59 -7.57
C VAL A 118 7.03 0.04 -8.24
N ARG A 119 7.13 -1.28 -8.37
CA ARG A 119 8.21 -1.97 -9.07
C ARG A 119 7.68 -2.73 -10.26
N VAL A 120 8.34 -2.59 -11.41
CA VAL A 120 8.04 -3.39 -12.59
C VAL A 120 8.91 -4.64 -12.57
N ALA A 121 8.27 -5.80 -12.48
CA ALA A 121 8.92 -7.08 -12.71
C ALA A 121 9.25 -7.18 -14.20
N ARG A 122 10.55 -7.36 -14.52
CA ARG A 122 10.96 -7.69 -15.88
C ARG A 122 10.75 -9.18 -16.07
N ILE A 123 9.92 -9.55 -17.03
CA ILE A 123 9.92 -10.90 -17.60
C ILE A 123 10.88 -10.85 -18.77
N GLY A 124 12.00 -11.56 -18.63
CA GLY A 124 12.95 -11.82 -19.71
C GLY A 124 12.65 -13.16 -20.35
#